data_AF-X1CLY5-F1
#
_entry.id   AF-X1CLY5-F1
#
_cell.length_a   1.000
_cell.length_b   1.000
_cell.length_c   1.000
_cell.angle_alpha   90.00
_cell.angle_beta   90.00
_cell.angle_gamma   90.00
#
_symmetry.space_group_name_H-M   'P 1'
#
loop_
_entity.id
_entity.type
_entity.pdbx_description
1 polymer ?
#
loop_
_entity_poly.entity_id
_entity_poly.type
_entity_poly.pdbx_seq_one_letter_code
_entity_poly.pdbx_strand_id
1 'polypeptide(L)' 'MQNQKDFTKFFNYSLKSANESLHWLGLLKDAKKINNNQLEYLLNETKKLANILGSSILTLKGENRF' A
#
# COMPACT_ATOMS: atom_id res chain seq x y z
N MET A 1 -17.83 -7.83 19.53
CA MET A 1 -16.58 -8.14 18.79
C MET A 1 -16.70 -7.51 17.41
N GLN A 2 -15.98 -6.41 17.17
CA GLN A 2 -15.90 -5.77 15.85
C GLN A 2 -15.37 -6.81 14.85
N ASN A 3 -16.15 -7.08 13.81
CA ASN A 3 -16.10 -8.27 12.97
C ASN A 3 -14.78 -8.40 12.19
N GLN A 4 -14.16 -9.59 12.12
CA GLN A 4 -12.96 -9.83 11.30
C GLN A 4 -13.15 -9.40 9.83
N LYS A 5 -14.39 -9.49 9.32
CA LYS A 5 -14.75 -9.02 7.98
C LYS A 5 -14.61 -7.50 7.82
N ASP A 6 -14.93 -6.73 8.86
CA ASP A 6 -14.79 -5.27 8.84
C ASP A 6 -13.31 -4.86 8.85
N PHE A 7 -12.50 -5.60 9.61
CA PHE A 7 -11.04 -5.45 9.57
C PHE A 7 -10.49 -5.71 8.17
N THR A 8 -10.81 -6.86 7.56
CA THR A 8 -10.38 -7.16 6.19
C THR A 8 -10.83 -6.08 5.21
N LYS A 9 -12.06 -5.58 5.33
CA LYS A 9 -12.59 -4.51 4.48
C LYS A 9 -11.79 -3.21 4.65
N PHE A 10 -11.46 -2.83 5.89
CA PHE A 10 -10.60 -1.68 6.18
C PHE A 10 -9.22 -1.83 5.54
N PHE A 11 -8.55 -2.97 5.73
CA PHE A 11 -7.25 -3.23 5.11
C PHE A 11 -7.30 -3.16 3.57
N ASN A 12 -8.37 -3.64 2.94
CA ASN A 12 -8.57 -3.50 1.49
C ASN A 12 -8.70 -2.03 1.06
N TYR A 13 -9.45 -1.20 1.80
CA TYR A 13 -9.51 0.24 1.54
C TYR A 13 -8.15 0.91 1.71
N SER A 14 -7.44 0.60 2.79
CA SER A 14 -6.09 1.12 3.02
C SER A 14 -5.11 0.72 1.91
N LEU A 15 -5.17 -0.52 1.44
CA LEU A 15 -4.31 -0.99 0.33
C LEU A 15 -4.62 -0.24 -0.96
N LYS A 16 -5.91 -0.01 -1.27
CA LYS A 16 -6.31 0.78 -2.44
C LYS A 16 -5.78 2.21 -2.36
N SER A 17 -5.91 2.86 -1.20
CA SER A 17 -5.39 4.21 -0.97
C SER A 17 -3.86 4.28 -1.06
N ALA A 18 -3.14 3.27 -0.58
CA ALA A 18 -1.68 3.17 -0.73
C ALA A 18 -1.27 3.02 -2.20
N ASN A 19 -2.00 2.21 -2.99
CA ASN A 19 -1.74 2.07 -4.42
C ASN A 19 -2.02 3.36 -5.21
N GLU A 20 -3.09 4.08 -4.88
CA GLU A 20 -3.36 5.41 -5.45
C GLU A 20 -2.26 6.41 -5.09
N SER A 21 -1.76 6.38 -3.85
CA SER A 21 -0.63 7.21 -3.42
C SER A 21 0.65 6.90 -4.20
N LEU A 22 0.96 5.62 -4.43
CA LEU A 22 2.07 5.20 -5.29
C LEU A 22 1.91 5.72 -6.73
N HIS A 23 0.69 5.64 -7.27
CA HIS A 23 0.40 6.15 -8.60
C HIS A 23 0.65 7.65 -8.70
N TRP A 24 0.16 8.45 -7.75
CA TRP A 24 0.36 9.90 -7.75
C TRP A 24 1.82 10.31 -7.52
N LEU A 25 2.55 9.60 -6.64
CA LEU A 25 3.98 9.84 -6.43
C LEU A 25 4.80 9.50 -7.68
N GLY A 26 4.46 8.40 -8.36
CA GLY A 26 5.08 8.01 -9.63
C GLY A 26 4.79 9.03 -10.74
N LEU A 27 3.53 9.43 -10.89
CA LEU A 27 3.14 10.45 -11.86
C LEU A 27 3.86 11.79 -11.60
N LEU A 28 3.98 12.21 -10.34
CA LEU A 28 4.73 13.42 -9.97
C LEU A 28 6.21 13.31 -10.36
N LYS A 29 6.82 12.14 -10.11
CA LYS A 29 8.22 11.84 -10.49
C LYS A 29 8.40 12.01 -11.99
N ASP A 30 7.52 11.40 -12.77
CA ASP A 30 7.61 11.36 -14.22
C ASP A 30 7.29 12.72 -14.86
N ALA A 31 6.22 13.37 -14.40
CA ALA A 31 5.77 14.66 -14.94
C ALA A 31 6.79 15.79 -14.77
N LYS A 32 7.52 15.78 -13.65
CA LYS A 32 8.50 16.82 -13.33
C LYS A 32 9.95 16.35 -13.48
N LYS A 33 10.19 15.11 -13.96
CA LYS A 33 11.51 14.45 -14.01
C LYS A 33 12.29 14.62 -12.70
N ILE A 34 11.58 14.53 -11.57
CA ILE A 34 12.16 14.78 -10.25
C ILE A 34 13.04 13.60 -9.87
N ASN A 35 14.34 13.83 -9.79
CA ASN A 35 15.28 12.90 -9.20
C ASN A 35 15.64 13.38 -7.80
N ASN A 36 14.67 13.28 -6.88
CA ASN A 36 14.82 13.67 -5.48
C ASN A 36 14.78 12.43 -4.58
N ASN A 37 15.82 12.26 -3.76
CA ASN A 37 15.94 11.19 -2.78
C ASN A 37 14.73 11.10 -1.83
N GLN A 38 14.08 12.23 -1.51
CA GLN A 38 12.87 12.26 -0.70
C GLN A 38 11.67 11.63 -1.42
N LEU A 39 11.53 11.86 -2.73
CA LEU A 39 10.45 11.27 -3.51
C LEU A 39 10.65 9.76 -3.67
N GLU A 40 11.89 9.34 -3.89
CA GLU A 40 12.25 7.93 -3.95
C GLU A 40 12.06 7.23 -2.60
N TYR A 41 12.44 7.89 -1.50
CA TYR A 41 12.16 7.43 -0.15
C TYR A 41 10.66 7.26 0.09
N LEU A 42 9.84 8.27 -0.24
CA LEU A 42 8.38 8.20 -0.10
C LEU A 42 7.76 7.08 -0.94
N LEU A 43 8.20 6.91 -2.19
CA LEU A 43 7.77 5.81 -3.05
C LEU A 43 8.09 4.45 -2.42
N ASN A 44 9.31 4.29 -1.92
CA ASN A 44 9.75 3.04 -1.30
C ASN A 44 8.98 2.74 -0.01
N GLU A 45 8.81 3.72 0.88
CA GLU A 45 8.06 3.54 2.12
C GLU A 45 6.58 3.25 1.85
N THR A 46 5.95 3.97 0.91
CA THR A 46 4.56 3.69 0.51
C THR A 46 4.41 2.28 -0.07
N LYS A 47 5.40 1.81 -0.83
CA LYS A 47 5.43 0.43 -1.36
C LYS A 47 5.56 -0.61 -0.26
N LYS A 48 6.42 -0.37 0.75
CA LYS A 48 6.52 -1.24 1.93
C LYS A 48 5.20 -1.32 2.68
N LEU A 49 4.53 -0.19 2.89
CA LEU A 49 3.21 -0.14 3.53
C LEU A 49 2.17 -0.95 2.73
N ALA A 50 2.13 -0.78 1.40
CA ALA A 50 1.24 -1.57 0.54
C ALA A 50 1.52 -3.09 0.67
N ASN A 51 2.79 -3.50 0.72
CA ASN A 51 3.16 -4.90 0.91
C ASN A 51 2.71 -5.43 2.29
N ILE A 52 2.89 -4.65 3.36
CA ILE A 52 2.43 -5.02 4.71
C ILE A 52 0.90 -5.19 4.72
N LEU A 53 0.16 -4.25 4.15
CA LEU A 53 -1.30 -4.32 4.04
C LEU A 53 -1.74 -5.55 3.22
N GLY A 54 -1.11 -5.80 2.07
CA GLY A 54 -1.38 -6.97 1.24
C GLY A 54 -1.12 -8.28 1.98
N SER A 55 0.03 -8.40 2.64
CA SER A 55 0.36 -9.60 3.45
C SER A 55 -0.63 -9.80 4.59
N SER A 56 -1.08 -8.72 5.24
CA SER A 56 -2.08 -8.77 6.31
C SER A 56 -3.42 -9.28 5.81
N ILE A 57 -3.85 -8.84 4.62
CA ILE A 57 -5.08 -9.32 3.97
C ILE A 57 -4.98 -10.82 3.64
N LEU A 58 -3.84 -11.28 3.08
CA LEU A 58 -3.63 -12.69 2.74
C LEU A 58 -3.66 -13.58 3.99
N THR A 59 -3.02 -13.14 5.07
CA THR A 59 -3.05 -13.83 6.37
C THR A 59 -4.48 -13.91 6.92
N LEU A 60 -5.24 -12.82 6.87
CA LEU A 60 -6.64 -12.78 7.32
C LEU A 60 -7.57 -13.66 6.49
N LYS A 61 -7.27 -13.87 5.21
CA LYS A 61 -8.01 -14.78 4.32
C LYS A 61 -7.61 -16.25 4.48
N GLY A 62 -6.53 -16.55 5.20
CA GLY A 62 -5.95 -17.91 5.27
C GLY A 62 -5.30 -18.36 3.96
N GLU A 63 -5.02 -17.42 3.05
CA GLU A 63 -4.37 -17.68 1.75
C GLU A 63 -2.84 -17.65 1.86
N ASN A 64 -2.31 -17.16 2.98
CA ASN A 64 -0.88 -17.19 3.28
C ASN A 64 -0.49 -18.59 3.78
N ARG A 65 -0.07 -19.46 2.85
CA ARG A 65 0.65 -20.70 3.17
C ARG A 65 2.13 -20.32 3.24
N PHE A 66 2.69 -20.38 4.43
CA PHE A 66 4.12 -20.18 4.69
C PHE A 66 5.00 -20.91 3.68
#